data_AF-A0A3D9CI45-F1
#
_entry.id   AF-A0A3D9CI45-F1
#
_cell.length_a   1.000
_cell.length_b   1.000
_cell.length_c   1.000
_cell.angle_alpha   90.00
_cell.angle_beta   90.00
_cell.angle_gamma   90.00
#
_symmetry.space_group_name_H-M   'P 1'
#
loop_
_entity.id
_entity.type
_entity.pdbx_description
1 polymer ?
#
loop_
_entity_poly.entity_id
_entity_poly.type
_entity_poly.pdbx_seq_one_letter_code
_entity_poly.pdbx_strand_id
1 'polypeptide(L)'
;MKDQNILHLGKFVFWLFFLTGNICFFGYMITREFWFADSGFVLVTYGTVFNVIILFLLLGYGTIEKAKRKVCFQSAGILLINIPFAVLYTILGWNMVF
;
A
#
# COMPACT_ATOMS: atom_id res chain seq x y z
N MET A 1 8.25 18.75 13.75
CA MET A 1 9.23 18.11 12.83
C MET A 1 9.15 16.57 12.83
N LYS A 2 9.03 15.87 13.97
CA LYS A 2 8.90 14.39 13.98
C LYS A 2 7.66 13.84 13.26
N ASP A 3 6.56 14.59 13.24
CA ASP A 3 5.27 14.11 12.71
C ASP A 3 5.20 14.11 11.17
N GLN A 4 5.93 15.05 10.56
CA GLN A 4 6.04 15.12 9.11
C GLN A 4 6.84 13.95 8.54
N ASN A 5 7.83 13.42 9.30
CA ASN A 5 8.55 12.22 8.89
C ASN A 5 7.66 10.99 8.81
N ILE A 6 6.74 10.81 9.77
CA ILE A 6 5.81 9.66 9.77
C ILE A 6 4.86 9.75 8.59
N LEU A 7 4.33 10.95 8.32
CA LEU A 7 3.48 11.20 7.15
C LEU A 7 4.23 10.93 5.83
N HIS A 8 5.48 11.38 5.75
CA HIS A 8 6.32 11.20 4.55
C HIS A 8 6.68 9.73 4.32
N LEU A 9 6.91 8.98 5.40
CA LEU A 9 7.22 7.54 5.33
C LEU A 9 6.01 6.75 4.85
N GLY A 10 4.81 7.01 5.38
CA GLY A 10 3.58 6.39 4.89
C GLY A 10 3.29 6.71 3.41
N LYS A 11 3.52 7.96 3.00
CA LYS A 11 3.40 8.37 1.58
C LYS A 11 4.44 7.70 0.68
N PHE A 12 5.67 7.57 1.15
CA PHE A 12 6.76 6.94 0.42
C PHE A 12 6.49 5.45 0.21
N VAL A 13 6.12 4.75 1.29
CA VAL A 13 5.72 3.33 1.23
C VAL A 13 4.54 3.15 0.29
N PHE A 14 3.53 4.04 0.37
CA PHE A 14 2.40 4.02 -0.56
C PHE A 14 2.86 4.11 -2.02
N TRP A 15 3.66 5.12 -2.35
CA TRP A 15 4.15 5.35 -3.71
C TRP A 15 5.01 4.20 -4.23
N LEU A 16 5.84 3.62 -3.36
CA LEU A 16 6.72 2.51 -3.72
C LEU A 16 5.91 1.26 -4.07
N PHE A 17 4.97 0.85 -3.21
CA PHE A 17 4.10 -0.30 -3.50
C PHE A 17 3.18 -0.05 -4.70
N PHE A 18 2.65 1.17 -4.85
CA PHE A 18 1.81 1.54 -5.97
C PHE A 18 2.55 1.50 -7.31
N LEU A 19 3.75 2.08 -7.39
CA LEU A 19 4.58 2.05 -8.60
C LEU A 19 4.99 0.62 -8.95
N THR A 20 5.51 -0.14 -7.97
CA THR A 20 5.98 -1.50 -8.23
C THR A 20 4.82 -2.44 -8.59
N GLY A 21 3.63 -2.25 -8.00
CA GLY A 21 2.42 -2.96 -8.39
C GLY A 21 2.00 -2.67 -9.83
N ASN A 22 2.05 -1.41 -10.27
CA ASN A 22 1.82 -1.03 -11.66
C ASN A 22 2.85 -1.69 -12.60
N ILE A 23 4.14 -1.70 -12.23
CA ILE A 23 5.19 -2.31 -13.04
C ILE A 23 4.94 -3.81 -13.21
N CYS A 24 4.58 -4.52 -12.15
CA CYS A 24 4.24 -5.96 -12.26
C CYS A 24 3.02 -6.17 -13.16
N PHE A 25 1.99 -5.32 -13.02
CA PHE A 25 0.78 -5.41 -13.81
C PHE A 25 1.01 -5.15 -15.31
N PHE A 26 1.68 -4.06 -15.66
CA PHE A 26 2.06 -3.76 -17.04
C PHE A 26 3.06 -4.77 -17.59
N GLY A 27 3.99 -5.25 -16.75
CA GLY A 27 4.93 -6.32 -17.09
C GLY A 27 4.21 -7.58 -17.54
N TYR A 28 3.26 -8.07 -16.74
CA TYR A 28 2.43 -9.21 -17.10
C TYR A 28 1.60 -8.95 -18.37
N MET A 29 1.00 -7.76 -18.51
CA MET A 29 0.16 -7.43 -19.66
C MET A 29 0.93 -7.45 -20.99
N ILE A 30 2.21 -7.06 -20.98
CA ILE A 30 3.08 -7.00 -22.16
C ILE A 30 3.73 -8.36 -22.44
N THR A 31 4.27 -9.03 -21.42
CA THR A 31 5.05 -10.27 -21.61
C THR A 31 4.23 -11.54 -21.49
N ARG A 32 3.06 -11.50 -20.83
CA ARG A 32 2.24 -12.68 -20.45
C ARG A 32 3.00 -13.75 -19.65
N GLU A 33 4.12 -13.37 -19.04
CA GLU A 33 4.94 -14.25 -18.22
C GLU A 33 4.35 -14.36 -16.81
N PHE A 34 4.02 -15.58 -16.38
CA PHE A 34 3.42 -15.86 -15.07
C PHE A 34 4.28 -15.38 -13.90
N TRP A 35 5.59 -15.22 -14.09
CA TRP A 35 6.50 -14.65 -13.10
C TRP A 35 6.11 -13.23 -12.67
N PHE A 36 5.55 -12.41 -13.57
CA PHE A 36 5.08 -11.07 -13.22
C PHE A 36 3.79 -11.10 -12.40
N ALA A 37 2.92 -12.08 -12.62
CA ALA A 37 1.70 -12.25 -11.83
C ALA A 37 2.02 -12.74 -10.41
N ASP A 38 2.91 -13.72 -10.27
CA ASP A 38 3.33 -14.26 -8.97
C ASP A 38 4.05 -13.20 -8.13
N SER A 39 5.02 -12.51 -8.72
CA SER A 39 5.72 -11.40 -8.06
C SER A 39 4.79 -10.24 -7.71
N GLY A 40 3.83 -9.91 -8.59
CA GLY A 40 2.78 -8.93 -8.30
C GLY A 40 1.90 -9.33 -7.12
N PHE A 41 1.49 -10.59 -7.03
CA PHE A 41 0.67 -11.11 -5.93
C PHE A 41 1.42 -11.08 -4.59
N VAL A 42 2.68 -11.49 -4.58
CA VAL A 42 3.56 -11.39 -3.41
C VAL A 42 3.70 -9.93 -2.97
N LEU A 43 3.95 -9.04 -3.92
CA LEU A 43 4.12 -7.61 -3.64
C LEU A 43 2.84 -6.97 -3.04
N VAL A 44 1.67 -7.31 -3.59
CA VAL A 44 0.38 -6.85 -3.07
C VAL A 44 0.13 -7.38 -1.66
N THR A 45 0.45 -8.65 -1.40
CA THR A 45 0.30 -9.28 -0.09
C THR A 45 1.18 -8.59 0.96
N TYR A 46 2.48 -8.46 0.68
CA TYR A 46 3.41 -7.77 1.58
C TYR A 46 3.07 -6.29 1.74
N GLY A 47 2.69 -5.59 0.67
CA GLY A 47 2.27 -4.20 0.71
C GLY A 47 1.03 -3.97 1.57
N THR A 48 0.08 -4.90 1.54
CA THR A 48 -1.10 -4.88 2.41
C THR A 48 -0.72 -5.05 3.87
N VAL A 49 0.13 -6.04 4.19
CA VAL A 49 0.62 -6.28 5.57
C VAL A 49 1.35 -5.04 6.11
N PHE A 50 2.26 -4.46 5.32
CA PHE A 50 2.97 -3.24 5.71
C PHE A 50 2.03 -2.05 5.92
N ASN A 51 1.04 -1.83 5.05
CA ASN A 51 0.04 -0.77 5.23
C ASN A 51 -0.73 -0.94 6.54
N VAL A 52 -1.14 -2.17 6.87
CA VAL A 52 -1.87 -2.46 8.11
C VAL A 52 -1.00 -2.20 9.34
N ILE A 53 0.28 -2.60 9.32
CA ILE A 53 1.22 -2.33 10.42
C ILE A 53 1.39 -0.81 10.62
N ILE A 54 1.62 -0.07 9.54
CA ILE A 54 1.79 1.39 9.60
C ILE A 54 0.50 2.06 10.11
N LEU A 55 -0.67 1.57 9.68
CA LEU A 55 -1.96 2.06 10.14
C LEU A 55 -2.16 1.83 11.65
N PHE A 56 -1.78 0.67 12.18
CA PHE A 56 -1.81 0.40 13.62
C PHE A 56 -0.87 1.32 14.41
N LEU A 57 0.35 1.55 13.92
CA LEU A 57 1.30 2.48 14.53
C LEU A 57 0.74 3.91 14.57
N LEU A 58 0.11 4.35 13.47
CA LEU A 58 -0.51 5.67 13.36
C LEU A 58 -1.74 5.83 14.26
N LEU A 59 -2.59 4.82 14.35
CA LEU A 59 -3.72 4.81 15.26
C LEU A 59 -3.26 4.84 16.72
N GLY A 60 -2.25 4.04 17.08
CA GLY A 60 -1.65 4.04 18.43
C GLY A 60 -1.01 5.39 18.78
N TYR A 61 -0.28 6.01 17.86
CA TYR A 61 0.26 7.36 18.09
C TYR A 61 -0.83 8.43 18.22
N GLY A 62 -1.89 8.32 17.40
CA GLY A 62 -3.00 9.26 17.41
C GLY A 62 -3.92 9.18 18.63
N THR A 63 -3.94 8.03 19.33
CA THR A 63 -4.70 7.87 20.59
C THR A 63 -3.95 8.44 21.79
N ILE A 64 -2.62 8.35 21.81
CA ILE A 64 -1.76 8.92 22.85
C ILE A 64 -1.70 10.45 22.69
N GLU A 65 -1.43 10.94 21.47
CA GLU A 65 -1.24 12.36 21.20
C GLU A 65 -2.48 13.00 20.53
N LYS A 66 -3.46 13.41 21.35
CA LYS A 66 -4.71 14.04 20.87
C LYS A 66 -4.49 15.27 19.97
N ALA A 67 -3.43 16.04 20.21
CA ALA A 67 -3.07 17.22 19.41
C ALA A 67 -2.70 16.88 17.96
N LYS A 68 -2.22 15.65 17.71
CA LYS A 68 -1.74 15.19 16.39
C LYS A 68 -2.68 14.21 15.71
N ARG A 69 -3.78 13.89 16.37
CA ARG A 69 -4.81 12.96 15.92
C ARG A 69 -5.33 13.31 14.52
N LYS A 70 -5.54 14.59 14.20
CA LYS A 70 -6.03 15.00 12.87
C LYS A 70 -5.05 14.61 11.75
N VAL A 71 -3.74 14.84 11.97
CA VAL A 71 -2.68 14.51 11.00
C VAL A 71 -2.50 12.99 10.90
N CYS A 72 -2.57 12.27 12.04
CA CYS A 72 -2.53 10.81 12.06
C CYS A 72 -3.69 10.19 11.27
N PHE A 73 -4.92 10.65 11.49
CA PHE A 73 -6.08 10.15 10.75
C PHE A 73 -5.99 10.46 9.26
N GLN A 74 -5.43 11.62 8.89
CA GLN A 74 -5.23 11.97 7.48
C GLN A 74 -4.22 11.04 6.79
N SER A 75 -3.11 10.71 7.46
CA SER A 75 -2.14 9.74 6.93
C SER A 75 -2.71 8.31 6.90
N ALA A 76 -3.46 7.92 7.93
CA ALA A 76 -4.13 6.63 7.97
C ALA A 76 -5.14 6.48 6.83
N GLY A 77 -5.88 7.55 6.49
CA GLY A 77 -6.79 7.58 5.34
C GLY A 77 -6.08 7.38 4.00
N ILE A 78 -4.90 8.01 3.82
CA ILE A 78 -4.08 7.82 2.60
C ILE A 78 -3.57 6.38 2.50
N LEU A 79 -3.15 5.76 3.62
CA LEU A 79 -2.75 4.36 3.65
C LEU A 79 -3.93 3.42 3.39
N LEU A 80 -5.12 3.76 3.88
CA LEU A 80 -6.36 3.02 3.64
C LEU A 80 -6.75 2.97 2.16
N ILE A 81 -6.46 4.02 1.39
CA ILE A 81 -6.65 4.01 -0.09
C ILE A 81 -5.77 2.96 -0.78
N ASN A 82 -4.65 2.55 -0.17
CA ASN A 82 -3.80 1.51 -0.75
C ASN A 82 -4.47 0.13 -0.74
N ILE A 83 -5.34 -0.14 0.24
CA ILE A 83 -6.05 -1.42 0.38
C ILE A 83 -7.00 -1.70 -0.80
N PRO A 84 -7.91 -0.80 -1.23
CA PRO A 84 -8.74 -1.04 -2.40
C PRO A 84 -7.92 -1.12 -3.70
N PHE A 85 -6.81 -0.40 -3.81
CA PHE A 85 -5.90 -0.58 -4.95
C PHE A 85 -5.26 -1.97 -4.96
N ALA A 86 -4.79 -2.46 -3.81
CA ALA A 86 -4.29 -3.82 -3.65
C ALA A 86 -5.34 -4.85 -4.08
N VAL A 87 -6.60 -4.71 -3.62
CA VAL A 87 -7.72 -5.58 -4.00
C VAL A 87 -7.98 -5.54 -5.51
N LEU A 88 -7.98 -4.35 -6.12
CA LEU A 88 -8.12 -4.20 -7.57
C LEU A 88 -7.00 -4.93 -8.33
N TYR A 89 -5.75 -4.80 -7.90
CA TYR A 89 -4.63 -5.53 -8.51
C TYR A 89 -4.77 -7.05 -8.35
N THR A 90 -5.24 -7.53 -7.21
CA THR A 90 -5.50 -8.96 -7.00
C THR A 90 -6.58 -9.49 -7.93
N ILE A 91 -7.70 -8.77 -8.06
CA ILE A 91 -8.82 -9.15 -8.96
C ILE A 91 -8.37 -9.12 -10.42
N LEU A 92 -7.62 -8.09 -10.82
CA LEU A 92 -7.10 -7.97 -12.17
C LEU A 92 -6.08 -9.07 -12.50
N GLY A 93 -5.16 -9.36 -11.57
CA GLY A 93 -4.21 -10.47 -11.70
C GLY A 93 -4.92 -11.82 -11.79
N TRP A 94 -5.97 -12.04 -10.99
CA TRP A 94 -6.77 -13.26 -11.05
C TRP A 94 -7.48 -13.43 -12.40
N ASN A 95 -8.15 -12.39 -12.91
CA ASN A 95 -8.80 -12.43 -14.24
C ASN A 95 -7.83 -12.56 -15.42
N MET A 96 -6.54 -12.32 -15.18
CA MET A 96 -5.51 -12.39 -16.20
C MET A 96 -4.80 -13.74 -16.24
N VAL A 97 -4.79 -14.46 -15.10
CA VAL A 97 -4.16 -15.78 -14.92
C VAL A 97 -5.17 -16.91 -15.13
N PHE A 98 -6.44 -16.70 -14.76
CA PHE A 98 -7.56 -17.63 -14.89
C PHE A 98 -8.56 -17.15 -15.94
#